data_AF-A0A8C1ECX0-F1
#
_entry.id   AF-A0A8C1ECX0-F1
#
_cell.length_a   1.000
_cell.length_b   1.000
_cell.length_c   1.000
_cell.angle_alpha   90.00
_cell.angle_beta   90.00
_cell.angle_gamma   90.00
#
_symmetry.space_group_name_H-M   'P 1'
#
loop_
_entity.id
_entity.type
_entity.pdbx_description
1 polymer ?
#
loop_
_entity_poly.entity_id
_entity_poly.type
_entity_poly.pdbx_seq_one_letter_code
_entity_poly.pdbx_strand_id
1 'polypeptide(L)'
;MTKEQLASEKTLLQKNLLYYEGIHGRPVTREERLIVKPLYDRYRLVKQMLTRVSITPIIVSPSSKRRNQMLQPIIEGETAHFCGEIEEEEEEEGRGQQEHVEMQSEGSEIIMDPVAQPTQENVLSSGKLNLDLRLSSSNAASMPELLEQLWKARAEKKKLRRTIREFEDEFYQQNGRNVQKEDRVPMMDEYKEYKRIKAKLRLLEVLISKQDSSKSI
;
A
#
# COMPACT_ATOMS: atom_id res chain seq x y z
N MET A 1 5.14 -31.33 -23.41
CA MET A 1 4.30 -30.95 -22.26
C MET A 1 2.87 -30.79 -22.74
N THR A 2 1.93 -31.51 -22.12
CA THR A 2 0.50 -31.35 -22.40
C THR A 2 -0.03 -30.05 -21.77
N LYS A 3 -1.19 -29.57 -22.24
CA LYS A 3 -1.82 -28.35 -21.70
C LYS A 3 -2.09 -28.44 -20.19
N GLU A 4 -2.56 -29.60 -19.74
CA GLU A 4 -2.82 -29.89 -18.33
C GLU A 4 -1.55 -29.89 -17.49
N GLN A 5 -0.46 -30.48 -18.00
CA GLN A 5 0.85 -30.42 -17.35
C GLN A 5 1.32 -28.96 -17.17
N LEU A 6 1.21 -28.12 -18.21
CA LEU A 6 1.56 -26.69 -18.11
C LEU A 6 0.69 -25.95 -17.09
N ALA A 7 -0.61 -26.24 -17.03
CA ALA A 7 -1.52 -25.63 -16.06
C ALA A 7 -1.16 -26.04 -14.62
N SER A 8 -0.90 -27.33 -14.39
CA SER A 8 -0.48 -27.84 -13.08
C SER A 8 0.85 -27.22 -12.62
N GLU A 9 1.84 -27.13 -13.52
CA GLU A 9 3.13 -26.52 -13.24
C GLU A 9 3.00 -25.02 -12.95
N LYS A 10 2.16 -24.30 -13.71
CA LYS A 10 1.87 -22.88 -13.46
C LYS A 10 1.36 -22.69 -12.03
N THR A 11 0.40 -23.50 -11.59
CA THR A 11 -0.16 -23.43 -10.24
C THR A 11 0.90 -23.77 -9.18
N LEU A 12 1.74 -24.77 -9.42
CA LEU A 12 2.85 -25.12 -8.52
C LEU A 12 3.85 -23.97 -8.39
N LEU A 13 4.24 -23.33 -9.49
CA LEU A 13 5.14 -22.18 -9.49
C LEU A 13 4.55 -20.98 -8.76
N GLN A 14 3.25 -20.71 -8.95
CA GLN A 14 2.54 -19.66 -8.21
C GLN A 14 2.53 -19.93 -6.70
N LYS A 15 2.27 -21.18 -6.29
CA LYS A 15 2.32 -21.59 -4.87
C LYS A 15 3.73 -21.43 -4.29
N ASN A 16 4.77 -21.86 -5.00
CA ASN A 16 6.16 -21.73 -4.55
C ASN A 16 6.61 -20.27 -4.44
N LEU A 17 6.25 -19.43 -5.41
CA LEU A 17 6.54 -17.98 -5.37
C LEU A 17 5.85 -17.32 -4.18
N LEU A 18 4.60 -17.66 -3.93
CA LEU A 18 3.84 -17.12 -2.80
C LEU A 18 4.38 -17.63 -1.46
N TYR A 19 4.78 -18.90 -1.37
CA TYR A 19 5.42 -19.48 -0.19
C TYR A 19 6.73 -18.76 0.14
N TYR A 20 7.55 -18.49 -0.88
CA TYR A 20 8.76 -17.70 -0.71
C TYR A 20 8.44 -16.28 -0.21
N GLU A 21 7.43 -15.59 -0.79
CA GLU A 21 7.00 -14.27 -0.31
C GLU A 21 6.46 -14.31 1.12
N GLY A 22 5.77 -15.38 1.51
CA GLY A 22 5.27 -15.55 2.88
C GLY A 22 6.39 -15.71 3.91
N ILE A 23 7.47 -16.41 3.56
CA ILE A 23 8.60 -16.66 4.48
C ILE A 23 9.58 -15.50 4.46
N HIS A 24 10.05 -15.09 3.29
CA HIS A 24 11.14 -14.14 3.12
C HIS A 24 10.66 -12.73 2.81
N GLY A 25 9.41 -12.58 2.38
CA GLY A 25 8.90 -11.32 1.87
C GLY A 25 9.28 -11.06 0.43
N ARG A 26 9.16 -9.79 0.06
CA ARG A 26 9.54 -9.35 -1.30
C ARG A 26 11.06 -9.36 -1.44
N PRO A 27 11.61 -9.95 -2.51
CA PRO A 27 13.04 -9.88 -2.79
C PRO A 27 13.52 -8.43 -2.95
N VAL A 28 14.29 -7.92 -1.98
CA VAL A 28 14.87 -6.57 -1.99
C VAL A 28 16.35 -6.63 -2.40
N THR A 29 17.08 -7.63 -1.90
CA THR A 29 18.52 -7.77 -2.14
C THR A 29 18.80 -8.38 -3.52
N ARG A 30 20.06 -8.31 -3.98
CA ARG A 30 20.45 -8.92 -5.26
C ARG A 30 20.46 -10.45 -5.13
N GLU A 31 20.87 -10.93 -3.97
CA GLU A 31 21.01 -12.32 -3.58
C GLU A 31 19.65 -13.00 -3.55
N GLU A 32 18.66 -12.42 -2.87
CA GLU A 32 17.27 -12.91 -2.87
C GLU A 32 16.70 -13.00 -4.28
N ARG A 33 16.92 -11.95 -5.11
CA ARG A 33 16.47 -11.93 -6.50
C ARG A 33 17.07 -13.06 -7.33
N LEU A 34 18.33 -13.43 -7.07
CA LEU A 34 18.97 -14.56 -7.77
C LEU A 34 18.37 -15.90 -7.36
N ILE A 35 17.98 -16.08 -6.09
CA ILE A 35 17.34 -17.32 -5.60
C ILE A 35 15.99 -17.55 -6.28
N VAL A 36 15.16 -16.51 -6.38
CA VAL A 36 13.80 -16.62 -6.97
C VAL A 36 13.79 -16.54 -8.49
N LYS A 37 14.84 -16.00 -9.12
CA LYS A 37 14.89 -15.77 -10.58
C LYS A 37 14.57 -17.02 -11.41
N PRO A 38 15.13 -18.21 -11.13
CA PRO A 38 14.78 -19.43 -11.88
C PRO A 38 13.28 -19.75 -11.84
N LEU A 39 12.60 -19.51 -10.71
CA LEU A 39 11.15 -19.71 -10.57
C LEU A 39 10.37 -18.72 -11.43
N TYR A 40 10.76 -17.44 -11.41
CA TYR A 40 10.15 -16.40 -12.25
C TYR A 40 10.34 -16.68 -13.75
N ASP A 41 11.55 -17.06 -14.16
CA ASP A 41 11.86 -17.36 -15.55
C ASP A 41 11.07 -18.58 -16.04
N ARG A 42 11.00 -19.64 -15.22
CA ARG A 42 10.18 -20.82 -15.52
C ARG A 42 8.69 -20.48 -15.59
N TYR A 43 8.16 -19.69 -14.65
CA TYR A 43 6.76 -19.27 -14.66
C TYR A 43 6.42 -18.46 -15.90
N ARG A 44 7.29 -17.53 -16.32
CA ARG A 44 7.11 -16.75 -17.55
C ARG A 44 7.09 -17.64 -18.78
N LEU A 45 7.99 -18.63 -18.86
CA LEU A 45 8.02 -19.60 -19.96
C LEU A 45 6.72 -20.42 -20.01
N VAL A 46 6.31 -21.00 -18.89
CA VAL A 46 5.05 -21.77 -18.79
C VAL A 46 3.85 -20.92 -19.18
N LYS A 47 3.79 -19.66 -18.70
CA LYS A 47 2.73 -18.72 -19.06
C LYS A 47 2.71 -18.46 -20.57
N GLN A 48 3.86 -18.23 -21.19
CA GLN A 48 3.97 -18.05 -22.65
C GLN A 48 3.56 -19.31 -23.43
N MET A 49 4.00 -20.50 -22.99
CA MET A 49 3.63 -21.76 -23.62
C MET A 49 2.13 -22.02 -23.53
N LEU A 50 1.49 -21.72 -22.38
CA LEU A 50 0.05 -21.87 -22.22
C LEU A 50 -0.72 -20.99 -23.21
N THR A 51 -0.26 -19.75 -23.43
CA THR A 51 -0.83 -18.84 -24.43
C THR A 51 -0.64 -19.35 -25.87
N ARG A 52 0.49 -20.00 -26.16
CA ARG A 52 0.77 -20.57 -27.49
C ARG A 52 0.01 -21.87 -27.75
N VAL A 53 -0.13 -22.73 -26.75
CA VAL A 53 -0.89 -24.00 -26.83
C VAL A 53 -2.40 -23.73 -26.98
N SER A 54 -2.90 -22.60 -26.47
CA SER A 54 -4.28 -22.15 -26.72
C SER A 54 -4.50 -21.53 -28.11
N ILE A 55 -3.44 -21.24 -28.87
CA ILE A 55 -3.57 -20.77 -30.25
C ILE A 55 -3.64 -22.01 -31.14
N THR A 56 -4.85 -22.39 -31.53
CA THR A 56 -5.09 -23.31 -32.65
C THR A 56 -4.34 -22.81 -33.90
N PRO A 57 -3.64 -23.68 -34.64
CA PRO A 57 -2.90 -23.27 -35.82
C PRO A 57 -3.90 -23.06 -36.95
N ILE A 58 -4.43 -21.85 -37.07
CA ILE A 58 -4.96 -21.37 -38.35
C ILE A 58 -3.76 -20.75 -39.09
N ILE A 59 -3.66 -21.06 -40.38
CA ILE A 59 -2.55 -20.86 -41.32
C ILE A 59 -2.30 -19.36 -41.61
N VAL A 60 -2.21 -18.52 -40.58
CA VAL A 60 -1.94 -17.08 -40.70
C VAL A 60 -1.07 -16.65 -39.54
N SER A 61 0.11 -16.13 -39.89
CA SER A 61 1.21 -15.69 -39.05
C SER A 61 0.79 -14.95 -37.75
N PRO A 62 1.40 -15.27 -36.58
CA PRO A 62 1.03 -14.69 -35.28
C PRO A 62 1.46 -13.23 -35.05
N SER A 63 1.98 -12.55 -36.08
CA SER A 63 2.53 -11.18 -35.99
C SER A 63 1.47 -10.08 -36.18
N SER A 64 0.21 -10.43 -36.49
CA SER A 64 -0.77 -9.45 -37.02
C SER A 64 -1.69 -8.78 -35.99
N LYS A 65 -1.84 -9.32 -34.76
CA LYS A 65 -2.87 -8.82 -33.81
C LYS A 65 -2.53 -7.50 -33.08
N ARG A 66 -1.32 -6.95 -33.22
CA ARG A 66 -0.99 -5.59 -32.70
C ARG A 66 -0.92 -4.52 -33.79
N ARG A 67 -1.11 -4.87 -35.07
CA ARG A 67 -0.91 -3.91 -36.17
C ARG A 67 -2.17 -3.60 -36.97
N ASN A 68 -3.31 -4.21 -36.64
CA ASN A 68 -4.58 -4.01 -37.34
C ASN A 68 -5.70 -3.47 -36.43
N GLN A 69 -5.36 -2.63 -35.46
CA GLN A 69 -6.30 -1.57 -35.09
C GLN A 69 -5.87 -0.35 -35.89
N MET A 70 -6.35 -0.26 -37.14
CA MET A 70 -6.33 1.01 -37.86
C MET A 70 -7.30 1.89 -37.09
N LEU A 71 -6.78 2.72 -36.18
CA LEU A 71 -7.61 3.65 -35.41
C LEU A 71 -8.38 4.51 -36.41
N GLN A 72 -9.70 4.55 -36.27
CA GLN A 72 -10.52 5.40 -37.13
C GLN A 72 -10.02 6.85 -36.98
N PRO A 73 -9.91 7.61 -38.09
CA PRO A 73 -9.58 9.02 -38.01
C PRO A 73 -10.57 9.72 -37.07
N ILE A 74 -10.05 10.49 -36.12
CA ILE A 74 -10.88 11.26 -35.19
C ILE A 74 -11.64 12.29 -36.03
N ILE A 75 -12.96 12.20 -36.04
CA ILE A 75 -13.81 13.20 -36.69
C ILE A 75 -13.82 14.43 -35.78
N GLU A 76 -13.28 15.54 -36.27
CA GLU A 76 -13.18 16.79 -35.52
C GLU A 76 -14.59 17.37 -35.30
N GLY A 77 -15.03 17.47 -34.03
CA GLY A 77 -16.36 17.96 -33.65
C GLY A 77 -17.27 16.93 -32.99
N GLU A 78 -16.87 15.66 -32.94
CA GLU A 78 -17.67 14.58 -32.34
C GLU A 78 -17.06 14.11 -31.01
N THR A 79 -17.86 14.03 -29.94
CA THR A 79 -17.39 13.55 -28.63
C THR A 79 -17.31 12.04 -28.64
N ALA A 80 -16.11 11.48 -28.58
CA ALA A 80 -15.90 10.03 -28.57
C ALA A 80 -16.50 9.40 -27.30
N HIS A 81 -17.54 8.58 -27.46
CA HIS A 81 -18.08 7.74 -26.39
C HIS A 81 -17.18 6.52 -26.19
N PHE A 82 -16.38 6.51 -25.12
CA PHE A 82 -15.45 5.42 -24.80
C PHE A 82 -16.06 4.33 -23.91
N CYS A 83 -17.36 4.43 -23.62
CA CYS A 83 -18.13 3.43 -22.88
C CYS A 83 -19.12 2.78 -23.83
N GLY A 84 -18.71 1.68 -24.47
CA GLY A 84 -19.64 0.75 -25.06
C GLY A 84 -20.42 0.05 -23.94
N GLU A 85 -21.75 0.10 -24.05
CA GLU A 85 -22.66 -0.83 -23.37
C GLU A 85 -22.13 -2.25 -23.53
N ILE A 86 -21.94 -2.93 -22.40
CA ILE A 86 -21.79 -4.37 -22.39
C ILE A 86 -23.21 -4.89 -22.60
N GLU A 87 -23.55 -5.24 -23.84
CA GLU A 87 -24.73 -6.07 -24.10
C GLU A 87 -24.46 -7.45 -23.48
N GLU A 88 -25.15 -7.71 -22.37
CA GLU A 88 -25.28 -9.04 -21.78
C GLU A 88 -26.27 -9.83 -22.63
N GLU A 89 -25.76 -10.75 -23.46
CA GLU A 89 -26.59 -11.84 -24.00
C GLU A 89 -26.69 -12.95 -22.94
N GLU A 90 -27.91 -13.13 -22.43
CA GLU A 90 -28.34 -14.24 -21.58
C GLU A 90 -28.35 -15.55 -22.39
N GLU A 91 -27.72 -16.61 -21.89
CA GLU A 91 -28.30 -17.96 -21.88
C GLU A 91 -27.94 -18.67 -20.55
N GLU A 92 -28.99 -18.89 -19.75
CA GLU A 92 -29.28 -19.95 -18.77
C GLU A 92 -28.40 -21.22 -18.83
N GLU A 93 -28.05 -21.97 -17.77
CA GLU A 93 -28.47 -22.12 -16.37
C GLU A 93 -27.30 -22.82 -15.63
N GLY A 94 -27.13 -22.61 -14.31
CA GLY A 94 -26.28 -23.54 -13.54
C GLY A 94 -25.69 -23.15 -12.18
N ARG A 95 -26.44 -22.46 -11.31
CA ARG A 95 -26.33 -22.48 -9.83
C ARG A 95 -24.99 -22.13 -9.15
N GLY A 96 -25.04 -21.07 -8.34
CA GLY A 96 -24.61 -21.18 -6.94
C GLY A 96 -23.78 -20.04 -6.36
N GLN A 97 -24.45 -19.15 -5.61
CA GLN A 97 -23.99 -18.49 -4.37
C GLN A 97 -22.67 -17.69 -4.40
N GLN A 98 -22.75 -16.36 -4.35
CA GLN A 98 -22.40 -15.56 -3.14
C GLN A 98 -22.40 -14.05 -3.43
N GLU A 99 -22.80 -13.33 -2.39
CA GLU A 99 -22.94 -11.89 -2.22
C GLU A 99 -21.66 -11.09 -2.52
N HIS A 100 -21.82 -9.87 -3.03
CA HIS A 100 -21.01 -8.72 -2.61
C HIS A 100 -21.73 -7.38 -2.84
N VAL A 101 -22.22 -6.82 -1.73
CA VAL A 101 -22.14 -5.41 -1.28
C VAL A 101 -21.78 -4.34 -2.33
N GLU A 102 -22.67 -3.34 -2.48
CA GLU A 102 -22.32 -1.90 -2.37
C GLU A 102 -23.54 -0.97 -2.18
N MET A 103 -23.61 -0.38 -0.98
CA MET A 103 -23.77 1.05 -0.64
C MET A 103 -24.71 1.98 -1.45
N GLN A 104 -25.73 2.54 -0.77
CA GLN A 104 -26.13 3.98 -0.70
C GLN A 104 -27.46 4.12 0.09
N SER A 105 -27.50 4.81 1.22
CA SER A 105 -27.84 6.24 1.42
C SER A 105 -29.30 6.60 1.10
N GLU A 106 -30.10 6.84 2.15
CA GLU A 106 -30.94 8.03 2.41
C GLU A 106 -32.24 7.70 3.19
N GLY A 107 -32.54 8.53 4.21
CA GLY A 107 -33.91 8.99 4.47
C GLY A 107 -34.74 8.38 5.63
N SER A 108 -35.00 9.23 6.63
CA SER A 108 -36.19 9.31 7.51
C SER A 108 -36.31 8.52 8.82
N GLU A 109 -36.22 9.30 9.91
CA GLU A 109 -37.11 9.42 11.09
C GLU A 109 -37.89 8.19 11.60
N ILE A 110 -37.70 7.78 12.88
CA ILE A 110 -38.74 7.57 13.92
C ILE A 110 -38.11 7.73 15.34
N ILE A 111 -38.95 8.13 16.28
CA ILE A 111 -38.78 8.74 17.60
C ILE A 111 -38.87 7.69 18.76
N MET A 112 -38.29 8.00 19.93
CA MET A 112 -38.56 7.53 21.33
C MET A 112 -37.78 6.34 21.95
N ASP A 113 -36.70 6.66 22.70
CA ASP A 113 -36.51 6.61 24.19
C ASP A 113 -37.05 5.43 25.05
N PRO A 114 -36.60 5.22 26.32
CA PRO A 114 -35.26 4.87 26.83
C PRO A 114 -35.29 3.64 27.78
N VAL A 115 -34.20 2.87 27.96
CA VAL A 115 -33.96 2.15 29.24
C VAL A 115 -32.51 1.71 29.42
N ALA A 116 -32.06 1.82 30.67
CA ALA A 116 -30.70 1.71 31.19
C ALA A 116 -30.14 0.28 31.26
N GLN A 117 -28.84 0.10 30.99
CA GLN A 117 -27.76 -0.08 31.98
C GLN A 117 -26.41 -0.40 31.32
N PRO A 118 -25.26 -0.07 31.94
CA PRO A 118 -23.98 0.05 31.26
C PRO A 118 -23.07 -1.17 31.48
N THR A 119 -22.51 -1.70 30.40
CA THR A 119 -21.36 -2.61 30.47
C THR A 119 -20.38 -2.36 29.35
N GLN A 120 -19.22 -1.86 29.76
CA GLN A 120 -17.88 -2.14 29.26
C GLN A 120 -17.41 -1.54 27.91
N GLU A 121 -16.24 -0.90 28.06
CA GLU A 121 -15.14 -0.85 27.10
C GLU A 121 -15.08 0.28 26.05
N ASN A 122 -13.89 0.90 26.05
CA ASN A 122 -13.21 1.46 24.88
C ASN A 122 -13.47 2.93 24.49
N VAL A 123 -13.17 3.88 25.38
CA VAL A 123 -13.00 5.30 24.98
C VAL A 123 -11.84 5.98 25.72
N LEU A 124 -10.60 5.53 25.54
CA LEU A 124 -9.42 6.29 25.96
C LEU A 124 -8.23 6.13 24.98
N SER A 125 -8.45 6.34 23.68
CA SER A 125 -7.32 6.38 22.73
C SER A 125 -7.46 7.37 21.56
N SER A 126 -8.49 8.21 21.56
CA SER A 126 -8.70 9.22 20.50
C SER A 126 -8.60 10.68 21.00
N GLY A 127 -7.92 10.89 22.14
CA GLY A 127 -7.71 12.24 22.72
C GLY A 127 -6.30 12.80 22.57
N LYS A 128 -5.29 11.94 22.34
CA LYS A 128 -3.87 12.37 22.35
C LYS A 128 -3.37 12.96 21.03
N LEU A 129 -4.07 12.68 19.94
CA LEU A 129 -3.71 13.13 18.59
C LEU A 129 -4.15 14.57 18.26
N ASN A 130 -5.11 15.12 19.02
CA ASN A 130 -5.56 16.50 18.88
C ASN A 130 -4.80 17.46 19.82
N LEU A 131 -4.23 16.92 20.91
CA LEU A 131 -3.54 17.72 21.93
C LEU A 131 -2.19 18.26 21.45
N ASP A 132 -1.48 17.56 20.57
CA ASP A 132 -0.15 17.97 20.10
C ASP A 132 -0.23 19.09 19.04
N LEU A 133 -1.34 19.20 18.29
CA LEU A 133 -1.60 20.34 17.41
C LEU A 133 -1.87 21.62 18.21
N ARG A 134 -2.41 21.47 19.43
CA ARG A 134 -2.72 22.55 20.37
C ARG A 134 -1.49 23.14 21.08
N LEU A 135 -0.29 22.54 20.93
CA LEU A 135 0.97 23.17 21.36
C LEU A 135 1.32 24.42 20.53
N SER A 136 0.63 24.66 19.41
CA SER A 136 0.83 25.84 18.56
C SER A 136 0.11 27.10 19.06
N SER A 137 -0.70 27.01 20.12
CA SER A 137 -1.68 28.06 20.43
C SER A 137 -1.35 28.95 21.63
N SER A 138 -0.39 28.63 22.49
CA SER A 138 -0.36 29.28 23.81
C SER A 138 0.86 30.14 24.13
N ASN A 139 1.95 30.10 23.38
CA ASN A 139 3.02 31.10 23.47
C ASN A 139 3.76 31.11 22.13
N ALA A 140 3.97 32.29 21.53
CA ALA A 140 4.96 32.42 20.47
C ALA A 140 6.32 32.12 21.11
N ALA A 141 6.81 30.88 20.97
CA ALA A 141 8.06 30.46 21.57
C ALA A 141 9.18 31.45 21.19
N SER A 142 9.98 31.84 22.16
CA SER A 142 11.07 32.78 21.90
C SER A 142 12.12 32.15 20.98
N MET A 143 12.89 32.96 20.24
CA MET A 143 13.97 32.44 19.38
C MET A 143 14.92 31.44 20.09
N PRO A 144 15.43 31.71 21.31
CA PRO A 144 16.27 30.74 22.02
C PRO A 144 15.49 29.46 22.39
N GLU A 145 14.21 29.55 22.72
CA GLU A 145 13.35 28.41 23.03
C GLU A 145 13.12 27.54 21.78
N LEU A 146 12.91 28.13 20.60
CA LEU A 146 12.82 27.40 19.33
C LEU A 146 14.10 26.63 19.02
N LEU A 147 15.27 27.24 19.25
CA LEU A 147 16.57 26.58 19.08
C LEU A 147 16.76 25.42 20.07
N GLU A 148 16.38 25.62 21.33
CA GLU A 148 16.44 24.56 22.34
C GLU A 148 15.54 23.37 21.97
N GLN A 149 14.29 23.65 21.57
CA GLN A 149 13.35 22.64 21.10
C GLN A 149 13.88 21.90 19.85
N LEU A 150 14.54 22.61 18.93
CA LEU A 150 15.16 22.02 17.75
C LEU A 150 16.28 21.03 18.13
N TRP A 151 17.13 21.40 19.09
CA TRP A 151 18.22 20.55 19.56
C TRP A 151 17.67 19.30 20.27
N LYS A 152 16.67 19.45 21.13
CA LYS A 152 15.97 18.33 21.79
C LYS A 152 15.34 17.38 20.76
N ALA A 153 14.57 17.91 19.81
CA ALA A 153 13.95 17.12 18.75
C ALA A 153 14.98 16.39 17.85
N ARG A 154 16.15 17.00 17.60
CA ARG A 154 17.25 16.34 16.88
C ARG A 154 17.84 15.17 17.68
N ALA A 155 18.04 15.34 18.98
CA ALA A 155 18.52 14.29 19.87
C ALA A 155 17.53 13.13 19.96
N GLU A 156 16.24 13.42 20.12
CA GLU A 156 15.16 12.43 20.15
C GLU A 156 15.06 11.66 18.83
N LYS A 157 15.09 12.35 17.69
CA LYS A 157 15.13 11.69 16.36
C LYS A 157 16.32 10.75 16.23
N LYS A 158 17.49 11.15 16.74
CA LYS A 158 18.69 10.31 16.73
C LYS A 158 18.57 9.10 17.65
N LYS A 159 17.89 9.23 18.79
CA LYS A 159 17.58 8.11 19.70
C LYS A 159 16.62 7.12 19.02
N LEU A 160 15.47 7.60 18.51
CA LEU A 160 14.48 6.77 17.81
C LEU A 160 15.08 6.05 16.60
N ARG A 161 15.92 6.72 15.81
CA ARG A 161 16.61 6.08 14.68
C ARG A 161 17.54 4.94 15.12
N ARG A 162 18.17 5.04 16.30
CA ARG A 162 19.01 3.95 16.83
C ARG A 162 18.15 2.77 17.26
N THR A 163 17.13 3.02 18.07
CA THR A 163 16.20 1.98 18.54
C THR A 163 15.51 1.24 17.38
N ILE A 164 15.02 1.96 16.38
CA ILE A 164 14.40 1.34 15.19
C ILE A 164 15.41 0.47 14.43
N ARG A 165 16.67 0.91 14.30
CA ARG A 165 17.72 0.14 13.63
C ARG A 165 18.12 -1.10 14.40
N GLU A 166 18.31 -0.97 15.71
CA GLU A 166 18.62 -2.10 16.59
C GLU A 166 17.54 -3.18 16.44
N PHE A 167 16.27 -2.79 16.45
CA PHE A 167 15.17 -3.71 16.17
C PHE A 167 15.21 -4.31 14.76
N GLU A 168 15.41 -3.50 13.71
CA GLU A 168 15.50 -3.99 12.33
C GLU A 168 16.67 -4.97 12.12
N ASP A 169 17.80 -4.69 12.76
CA ASP A 169 19.02 -5.50 12.69
C ASP A 169 18.86 -6.81 13.48
N GLU A 170 18.29 -6.76 14.69
CA GLU A 170 17.94 -7.96 15.47
C GLU A 170 16.92 -8.82 14.73
N PHE A 171 15.89 -8.19 14.17
CA PHE A 171 14.88 -8.90 13.39
C PHE A 171 15.49 -9.57 12.16
N TYR A 172 16.42 -8.90 11.48
CA TYR A 172 17.13 -9.47 10.35
C TYR A 172 18.03 -10.65 10.77
N GLN A 173 18.72 -10.54 11.90
CA GLN A 173 19.55 -11.63 12.44
C GLN A 173 18.73 -12.86 12.84
N GLN A 174 17.55 -12.68 13.42
CA GLN A 174 16.68 -13.78 13.87
C GLN A 174 15.90 -14.41 12.72
N ASN A 175 15.35 -13.60 11.82
CA ASN A 175 14.42 -14.06 10.78
C ASN A 175 15.06 -14.17 9.39
N GLY A 176 16.27 -13.66 9.20
CA GLY A 176 16.95 -13.65 7.90
C GLY A 176 16.25 -12.81 6.83
N ARG A 177 15.37 -11.88 7.22
CA ARG A 177 14.59 -11.02 6.33
C ARG A 177 14.38 -9.64 6.92
N ASN A 178 14.06 -8.65 6.09
CA ASN A 178 13.71 -7.31 6.56
C ASN A 178 12.31 -7.26 7.22
N VAL A 179 12.14 -6.32 8.14
CA VAL A 179 10.88 -6.04 8.85
C VAL A 179 9.79 -5.60 7.86
N GLN A 180 8.66 -6.33 7.82
CA GLN A 180 7.49 -5.95 7.01
C GLN A 180 6.56 -5.00 7.76
N LYS A 181 5.35 -4.72 7.27
CA LYS A 181 4.43 -3.78 7.94
C LYS A 181 3.83 -4.41 9.19
N GLU A 182 3.57 -5.70 9.10
CA GLU A 182 2.95 -6.57 10.08
C GLU A 182 3.91 -6.80 11.26
N ASP A 183 5.21 -6.91 10.99
CA ASP A 183 6.25 -7.11 12.01
C ASP A 183 6.59 -5.83 12.79
N ARG A 184 6.08 -4.65 12.39
CA ARG A 184 6.35 -3.39 13.10
C ARG A 184 5.55 -3.24 14.38
N VAL A 185 4.58 -4.12 14.63
CA VAL A 185 3.68 -4.05 15.79
C VAL A 185 4.43 -3.88 17.12
N PRO A 186 5.55 -4.60 17.40
CA PRO A 186 6.29 -4.44 18.65
C PRO A 186 6.98 -3.08 18.83
N MET A 187 7.27 -2.36 17.73
CA MET A 187 7.97 -1.06 17.71
C MET A 187 7.10 0.06 17.14
N MET A 188 5.78 -0.14 17.13
CA MET A 188 4.85 0.71 16.39
C MET A 188 4.87 2.16 16.89
N ASP A 189 5.03 2.34 18.20
CA ASP A 189 5.02 3.65 18.84
C ASP A 189 6.30 4.42 18.54
N GLU A 190 7.45 3.76 18.47
CA GLU A 190 8.73 4.33 18.06
C GLU A 190 8.68 4.79 16.60
N TYR A 191 8.07 3.99 15.72
CA TYR A 191 7.85 4.38 14.32
C TYR A 191 6.91 5.60 14.20
N LYS A 192 5.84 5.64 14.99
CA LYS A 192 4.90 6.78 15.03
C LYS A 192 5.59 8.02 15.57
N GLU A 193 6.33 7.90 16.66
CA GLU A 193 7.08 8.99 17.29
C GLU A 193 8.14 9.54 16.32
N TYR A 194 8.89 8.68 15.64
CA TYR A 194 9.89 9.12 14.66
C TYR A 194 9.27 9.97 13.56
N LYS A 195 8.07 9.60 13.08
CA LYS A 195 7.32 10.40 12.12
C LYS A 195 6.86 11.74 12.71
N ARG A 196 6.35 11.74 13.94
CA ARG A 196 5.93 12.95 14.66
C ARG A 196 7.10 13.92 14.85
N ILE A 197 8.22 13.44 15.39
CA ILE A 197 9.44 14.24 15.58
C ILE A 197 10.00 14.74 14.26
N LYS A 198 9.94 13.95 13.17
CA LYS A 198 10.35 14.40 11.84
C LYS A 198 9.47 15.58 11.34
N ALA A 199 8.17 15.56 11.60
CA ALA A 199 7.29 16.68 11.29
C ALA A 199 7.57 17.88 12.19
N LYS A 200 7.75 17.67 13.50
CA LYS A 200 8.13 18.71 14.47
C LYS A 200 9.42 19.43 14.08
N LEU A 201 10.44 18.71 13.64
CA LEU A 201 11.69 19.30 13.15
C LEU A 201 11.49 20.22 11.95
N ARG A 202 10.68 19.79 10.97
CA ARG A 202 10.36 20.63 9.81
C ARG A 202 9.63 21.90 10.23
N LEU A 203 8.68 21.78 11.16
CA LEU A 203 7.96 22.93 11.70
C LEU A 203 8.92 23.91 12.39
N LEU A 204 9.80 23.42 13.26
CA LEU A 204 10.79 24.24 13.95
C LEU A 204 11.75 24.94 12.97
N GLU A 205 12.25 24.23 11.94
CA GLU A 205 13.10 24.80 10.89
C GLU A 205 12.39 25.93 10.12
N VAL A 206 11.09 25.75 9.82
CA VAL A 206 10.27 26.79 9.15
C VAL A 206 10.05 27.99 10.07
N LEU A 207 9.71 27.77 11.35
CA LEU A 207 9.46 28.86 12.30
C LEU A 207 10.70 29.72 12.52
N ILE A 208 11.86 29.08 12.68
CA ILE A 208 13.16 29.74 12.79
C ILE A 208 13.45 30.58 11.54
N SER A 209 13.31 29.99 10.35
CA SER A 209 13.54 30.70 9.08
C SER A 209 12.64 31.93 8.92
N LYS A 210 11.38 31.86 9.37
CA LYS A 210 10.45 33.00 9.36
C LYS A 210 10.83 34.09 10.36
N GLN A 211 11.32 33.73 11.54
CA GLN A 211 11.70 34.71 12.56
C GLN A 211 13.00 35.44 12.22
N ASP A 212 13.96 34.75 11.57
CA ASP A 212 15.22 35.35 11.13
C ASP A 212 15.02 36.34 9.98
N SER A 213 14.14 36.03 9.03
CA SER A 213 13.78 36.96 7.95
C SER A 213 13.05 38.20 8.46
N SER A 214 12.26 38.09 9.53
CA SER A 214 11.52 39.21 10.12
C SER A 214 12.40 40.20 10.90
N LYS A 215 13.64 39.82 11.28
CA LYS A 215 14.60 40.68 11.99
C LYS A 215 15.61 41.36 11.06
N SER A 216 15.67 40.95 9.80
CA SER A 216 16.64 41.44 8.81
C SER A 216 16.09 42.57 7.91
N ILE A 217 14.90 43.08 8.21
CA ILE A 217 14.25 44.25 7.58
C ILE A 217 14.28 45.39 8.58
#